data_AF-A0A2A9HH67-F1
#
_entry.id   AF-A0A2A9HH67-F1
#
_cell.length_a   1.000
_cell.length_b   1.000
_cell.length_c   1.000
_cell.angle_alpha   90.00
_cell.angle_beta   90.00
_cell.angle_gamma   90.00
#
_symmetry.space_group_name_H-M   'P 1'
#
loop_
_entity.id
_entity.type
_entity.pdbx_description
1 polymer ?
#
loop_
_entity_poly.entity_id
_entity_poly.type
_entity_poly.pdbx_seq_one_letter_code
_entity_poly.pdbx_strand_id
1 'polypeptide(L)'
;MSDLRATQERHAQDVVTGNVAGLMGDFTPNAMAKVMALAANPIRATSFEIKDLGNNEVEISYIGDTTRVVWSKWVENGGKWQIDDVKEVTAS
;
A
#
# COMPACT_ATOMS: atom_id res chain seq x y z
N MET A 1 -4.71 -7.68 -18.10
CA MET A 1 -4.25 -6.46 -17.41
C MET A 1 -5.00 -6.40 -16.09
N SER A 2 -4.29 -6.36 -14.96
CA SER A 2 -4.95 -6.10 -13.67
C SER A 2 -5.30 -4.63 -13.60
N ASP A 3 -6.54 -4.32 -13.25
CA ASP A 3 -6.93 -2.95 -12.93
C ASP A 3 -6.14 -2.44 -11.71
N LEU A 4 -5.63 -1.20 -11.79
CA LEU A 4 -4.81 -0.62 -10.72
C LEU A 4 -5.62 -0.52 -9.43
N ARG A 5 -6.88 -0.09 -9.53
CA ARG A 5 -7.75 0.07 -8.36
C ARG A 5 -8.01 -1.26 -7.66
N ALA A 6 -8.37 -2.30 -8.42
CA ALA A 6 -8.50 -3.65 -7.87
C ALA A 6 -7.20 -4.15 -7.20
N THR A 7 -6.04 -3.80 -7.77
CA THR A 7 -4.73 -4.17 -7.20
C THR A 7 -4.45 -3.47 -5.87
N GLN A 8 -4.79 -2.17 -5.77
CA GLN A 8 -4.68 -1.37 -4.55
C GLN A 8 -5.63 -1.84 -3.45
N GLU A 9 -6.87 -2.19 -3.80
CA GLU A 9 -7.85 -2.75 -2.85
C GLU A 9 -7.38 -4.08 -2.27
N ARG A 10 -6.89 -4.97 -3.13
CA ARG A 10 -6.34 -6.26 -2.71
C ARG A 10 -5.08 -6.07 -1.84
N HIS A 11 -4.23 -5.11 -2.15
CA HIS A 11 -3.08 -4.76 -1.30
C HIS A 11 -3.53 -4.28 0.09
N ALA A 12 -4.47 -3.34 0.16
CA ALA A 12 -4.97 -2.82 1.42
C ALA A 12 -5.62 -3.93 2.28
N GLN A 13 -6.35 -4.84 1.65
CA GLN A 13 -6.91 -6.02 2.29
C GLN A 13 -5.82 -6.96 2.83
N ASP A 14 -4.75 -7.19 2.07
CA ASP A 14 -3.62 -8.00 2.52
C ASP A 14 -2.91 -7.38 3.74
N VAL A 15 -2.81 -6.05 3.80
CA VAL A 15 -2.28 -5.34 4.99
C VAL A 15 -3.20 -5.53 6.19
N VAL A 16 -4.51 -5.32 6.05
CA VAL A 16 -5.48 -5.47 7.16
C VAL A 16 -5.55 -6.92 7.67
N THR A 17 -5.41 -7.90 6.77
CA THR A 17 -5.45 -9.32 7.15
C THR A 17 -4.09 -9.88 7.58
N GLY A 18 -3.02 -9.09 7.49
CA GLY A 18 -1.66 -9.53 7.80
C GLY A 18 -1.11 -10.58 6.81
N ASN A 19 -1.60 -10.60 5.57
CA ASN A 19 -1.16 -11.50 4.51
C ASN A 19 0.18 -11.06 3.90
N VAL A 20 1.27 -11.23 4.66
CA VAL A 20 2.63 -10.83 4.24
C VAL A 20 3.06 -11.51 2.93
N ALA A 21 2.64 -12.75 2.69
CA ALA A 21 2.96 -13.46 1.46
C ALA A 21 2.36 -12.80 0.22
N GLY A 22 1.15 -12.25 0.33
CA GLY A 22 0.50 -11.47 -0.73
C GLY A 22 1.20 -10.13 -1.00
N LEU A 23 1.69 -9.48 0.06
CA LEU A 23 2.31 -8.16 -0.02
C LEU A 23 3.69 -8.16 -0.69
N MET A 24 4.49 -9.21 -0.51
CA MET A 24 5.88 -9.22 -1.02
C MET A 24 5.97 -9.03 -2.55
N GLY A 25 4.95 -9.46 -3.30
CA GLY A 25 4.90 -9.28 -4.75
C GLY A 25 4.55 -7.87 -5.21
N ASP A 26 4.06 -7.02 -4.31
CA ASP A 26 3.56 -5.69 -4.63
C ASP A 26 4.67 -4.66 -4.76
N PHE A 27 5.87 -4.93 -4.25
CA PHE A 27 6.91 -3.92 -4.17
C PHE A 27 7.95 -4.08 -5.28
N THR A 28 8.34 -2.97 -5.90
CA THR A 28 9.56 -2.94 -6.70
C THR A 28 10.78 -2.92 -5.76
N PRO A 29 11.99 -3.23 -6.25
CA PRO A 29 13.22 -3.09 -5.48
C PRO A 29 13.44 -1.65 -4.93
N ASN A 30 12.91 -0.62 -5.60
CA ASN A 30 13.06 0.77 -5.19
C ASN A 30 12.30 1.08 -3.88
N ALA A 31 11.14 0.46 -3.68
CA ALA A 31 10.31 0.67 -2.49
C ALA A 31 10.79 -0.14 -1.28
N MET A 32 11.57 -1.21 -1.48
CA MET A 32 11.89 -2.20 -0.42
C MET A 32 12.49 -1.58 0.84
N ALA A 33 13.42 -0.62 0.71
CA ALA A 33 14.01 0.02 1.89
C ALA A 33 12.98 0.74 2.76
N LYS A 34 12.01 1.44 2.14
CA LYS A 34 10.95 2.17 2.83
C LYS A 34 9.89 1.23 3.40
N VAL A 35 9.56 0.15 2.68
CA VAL A 35 8.66 -0.90 3.15
C VAL A 35 9.22 -1.59 4.38
N MET A 36 10.51 -1.95 4.39
CA MET A 36 11.14 -2.58 5.54
C MET A 36 11.16 -1.64 6.77
N ALA A 37 11.35 -0.34 6.55
CA ALA A 37 11.22 0.65 7.62
C ALA A 37 9.79 0.73 8.17
N LEU A 38 8.77 0.68 7.31
CA LEU A 38 7.36 0.62 7.75
C LEU A 38 7.03 -0.69 8.48
N ALA A 39 7.57 -1.82 8.02
CA ALA A 39 7.35 -3.13 8.62
C ALA A 39 7.91 -3.24 10.05
N ALA A 40 8.89 -2.41 10.42
CA ALA A 40 9.40 -2.34 11.79
C ALA A 40 8.35 -1.87 12.81
N ASN A 41 7.32 -1.14 12.36
CA ASN A 41 6.14 -0.80 13.13
C ASN A 41 4.90 -1.29 12.36
N PRO A 42 4.44 -2.54 12.56
CA PRO A 42 3.34 -3.10 11.78
C PRO A 42 2.05 -2.29 11.90
N ILE A 43 1.32 -2.19 10.79
CA ILE A 43 -0.01 -1.58 10.76
C ILE A 43 -0.99 -2.58 11.40
N ARG A 44 -1.76 -2.10 12.39
CA ARG A 44 -2.85 -2.85 13.03
C ARG A 44 -4.17 -2.13 12.73
N ALA A 45 -4.89 -2.62 11.73
CA ALA A 45 -6.14 -2.02 11.29
C ALA A 45 -7.19 -3.11 11.05
N THR A 46 -8.46 -2.75 11.16
CA THR A 46 -9.60 -3.62 10.89
C THR A 46 -10.32 -3.25 9.60
N SER A 47 -10.07 -2.05 9.09
CA SER A 47 -10.64 -1.54 7.84
C SER A 47 -9.67 -0.57 7.18
N PHE A 48 -9.95 -0.22 5.93
CA PHE A 48 -9.17 0.74 5.18
C PHE A 48 -10.06 1.64 4.33
N GLU A 49 -9.57 2.84 4.04
CA GLU A 49 -10.15 3.76 3.05
C GLU A 49 -9.09 4.14 2.03
N ILE A 50 -9.48 4.17 0.76
CA ILE A 50 -8.55 4.43 -0.35
C ILE A 50 -8.95 5.73 -1.05
N LYS A 51 -8.06 6.72 -0.98
CA LYS A 51 -8.17 8.01 -1.65
C LYS A 51 -7.25 8.05 -2.87
N ASP A 52 -7.85 8.01 -4.05
CA ASP A 52 -7.13 8.17 -5.31
C ASP A 52 -6.64 9.62 -5.45
N LEU A 53 -5.36 9.78 -5.78
CA LEU A 53 -4.72 11.08 -5.99
C LEU A 53 -4.45 11.34 -7.49
N GLY A 54 -4.76 10.39 -8.37
CA GLY A 54 -4.37 10.41 -9.76
C GLY A 54 -2.88 10.08 -9.95
N ASN A 55 -2.42 10.04 -11.20
CA ASN A 55 -1.01 9.75 -11.55
C ASN A 55 -0.46 8.43 -10.96
N ASN A 56 -1.33 7.42 -10.82
CA ASN A 56 -1.05 6.14 -10.17
C ASN A 56 -0.63 6.26 -8.70
N GLU A 57 -1.06 7.32 -8.02
CA GLU A 57 -0.79 7.57 -6.60
C GLU A 57 -2.06 7.43 -5.78
N VAL A 58 -1.89 6.95 -4.55
CA VAL A 58 -3.01 6.70 -3.65
C VAL A 58 -2.60 6.90 -2.21
N GLU A 59 -3.52 7.43 -1.41
CA GLU A 59 -3.46 7.43 0.05
C GLU A 59 -4.39 6.33 0.59
N ILE A 60 -3.84 5.42 1.39
CA ILE A 60 -4.62 4.40 2.09
C ILE A 60 -4.60 4.72 3.58
N SER A 61 -5.77 5.02 4.13
CA SER A 61 -5.99 5.17 5.56
C SER A 61 -6.30 3.81 6.15
N TYR A 62 -5.40 3.29 6.99
CA TYR A 62 -5.60 2.05 7.73
C TYR A 62 -6.18 2.37 9.11
N ILE A 63 -7.41 1.92 9.37
CA ILE A 63 -8.22 2.33 10.53
C ILE A 63 -8.28 1.18 11.55
N GLY A 64 -7.72 1.42 12.74
CA GLY A 64 -7.76 0.52 13.90
C GLY A 64 -7.86 1.33 15.20
N ASP A 65 -7.08 0.96 16.22
CA ASP A 65 -6.95 1.76 17.46
C ASP A 65 -6.39 3.15 17.19
N THR A 66 -5.48 3.24 16.21
CA THR A 66 -5.01 4.48 15.62
C THR A 66 -5.15 4.39 14.10
N THR A 67 -5.38 5.54 13.46
CA THR A 67 -5.37 5.63 12.00
C THR A 67 -3.96 5.93 11.53
N ARG A 68 -3.45 5.12 10.61
CA ARG A 68 -2.17 5.36 9.91
C ARG A 68 -2.45 5.54 8.43
N VAL A 69 -1.92 6.61 7.85
CA VAL A 69 -2.12 6.91 6.43
C VAL A 69 -0.83 6.64 5.68
N VAL A 70 -0.91 5.83 4.64
CA VAL A 70 0.22 5.48 3.79
C VAL A 70 -0.06 5.99 2.38
N TRP A 71 0.81 6.87 1.90
CA TRP A 71 0.86 7.23 0.49
C TRP A 71 1.71 6.20 -0.26
N SER A 72 1.28 5.84 -1.47
CA SER A 72 2.05 4.98 -2.36
C SER A 72 1.93 5.42 -3.83
N LYS A 73 3.02 5.24 -4.57
CA LYS A 73 3.08 5.43 -6.02
C LYS A 73 3.24 4.08 -6.72
N TRP A 74 2.41 3.85 -7.74
CA TRP A 74 2.34 2.59 -8.46
C TRP A 74 2.87 2.73 -9.89
N VAL A 75 3.53 1.68 -10.38
CA VAL A 75 4.04 1.55 -11.74
C VAL A 75 3.64 0.20 -12.32
N GLU A 76 3.38 0.16 -13.62
CA GLU A 76 3.11 -1.10 -14.32
C GLU A 76 4.42 -1.71 -14.85
N ASN A 77 4.78 -2.89 -14.35
CA ASN A 77 5.96 -3.63 -14.73
C ASN A 77 5.56 -5.01 -15.27
N GLY A 78 5.71 -5.23 -16.58
CA GLY A 78 5.45 -6.53 -17.19
C GLY A 78 4.01 -7.03 -17.00
N GLY A 79 3.02 -6.12 -17.01
CA GLY A 79 1.61 -6.43 -16.84
C GLY A 79 1.14 -6.60 -15.39
N LYS A 80 1.96 -6.20 -14.40
CA LYS A 80 1.62 -6.15 -12.98
C LYS A 80 1.81 -4.75 -12.43
N TRP A 81 0.88 -4.28 -11.63
CA TRP A 81 1.04 -3.04 -10.86
C TRP A 81 1.85 -3.31 -9.59
N GLN A 82 2.86 -2.47 -9.35
CA GLN A 82 3.73 -2.56 -8.19
C GLN A 82 3.98 -1.17 -7.59
N ILE A 83 4.16 -1.11 -6.28
CA ILE A 83 4.55 0.06 -5.52
C ILE A 83 6.03 0.34 -5.76
N ASP A 84 6.32 1.50 -6.33
CA ASP A 84 7.67 1.99 -6.59
C ASP A 84 8.16 2.97 -5.51
N ASP A 85 7.21 3.65 -4.85
CA ASP A 85 7.50 4.49 -3.70
C ASP A 85 6.38 4.43 -2.66
N VAL A 86 6.73 4.54 -1.39
CA VAL A 86 5.82 4.48 -0.25
C VAL A 86 6.32 5.37 0.89
N LYS A 87 5.39 6.02 1.59
CA LYS A 87 5.70 6.76 2.82
C LYS A 87 4.47 6.84 3.72
N GLU A 88 4.69 6.83 5.03
CA GLU A 88 3.65 7.23 5.97
C GLU A 88 3.47 8.74 5.90
N VAL A 89 2.22 9.21 5.89
CA VAL A 89 1.85 10.62 5.84
C VAL A 89 0.87 10.93 6.96
N THR A 90 0.77 12.21 7.33
CA THR A 90 -0.35 12.68 8.16
C THR A 90 -1.60 12.75 7.28
N ALA A 91 -2.74 12.31 7.80
CA ALA A 91 -4.02 12.46 7.11
C ALA A 91 -4.21 13.93 6.70
N SER A 92 -4.50 14.15 5.41
CA SER A 92 -4.71 15.48 4.81
C SER A 92 -6.18 15.86 4.76
#